data_AF-A0A374PEN4-F1
#
_entry.id   AF-A0A374PEN4-F1
#
_cell.length_a   1.000
_cell.length_b   1.000
_cell.length_c   1.000
_cell.angle_alpha   90.00
_cell.angle_beta   90.00
_cell.angle_gamma   90.00
#
_symmetry.space_group_name_H-M   'P 1'
#
loop_
_entity.id
_entity.type
_entity.pdbx_description
1 polymer ?
#
loop_
_entity_poly.entity_id
_entity_poly.type
_entity_poly.pdbx_seq_one_letter_code
_entity_poly.pdbx_strand_id
1 'polypeptide(L)'
;MTGLLIKDMYIMRQSIKSMLFILVVWSIAFLGGKKTGMFLIPMFIMIAGMNVLNLFSYDRQTKWETYALTMPIPRWKMVLEKYLYSVCIAAFFGIIAVAAVAAATAIKGMVMGPEFLFELLINWLTGVALAFFYNSISIPLTYWLGVEKARMIPSVLIGVAVFLIVALASAYGDDIAVSDSTVTAVIIAGALGTVVMMVLSYFISVSVYNKKEF
;
A
#
# COMPACT_ATOMS: atom_id res chain seq x y z
N MET A 1 8.43 -18.85 -11.04
CA MET A 1 7.91 -17.68 -10.29
C MET A 1 6.46 -17.89 -9.87
N THR A 2 5.63 -18.55 -10.68
CA THR A 2 4.25 -18.92 -10.33
C THR A 2 4.13 -19.63 -8.98
N GLY A 3 4.98 -20.63 -8.68
CA GLY A 3 4.94 -21.34 -7.39
C GLY A 3 5.20 -20.46 -6.15
N LEU A 4 6.09 -19.48 -6.28
CA LEU A 4 6.39 -18.50 -5.22
C LEU A 4 5.18 -17.58 -4.96
N LEU A 5 4.62 -17.01 -6.04
CA LEU A 5 3.41 -16.18 -5.94
C LEU A 5 2.20 -16.95 -5.39
N ILE A 6 2.05 -18.23 -5.77
CA ILE A 6 0.98 -19.10 -5.24
C ILE A 6 1.12 -19.26 -3.72
N LYS A 7 2.35 -19.51 -3.22
CA LYS A 7 2.62 -19.58 -1.77
C LYS A 7 2.18 -18.28 -1.07
N ASP A 8 2.60 -17.14 -1.60
CA ASP A 8 2.26 -15.84 -1.02
C ASP A 8 0.74 -15.56 -1.08
N MET A 9 0.03 -16.04 -2.10
CA MET A 9 -1.45 -15.99 -2.18
C MET A 9 -2.14 -16.90 -1.15
N TYR A 10 -1.57 -18.05 -0.79
CA TYR A 10 -2.11 -18.88 0.29
C TYR A 10 -2.01 -18.17 1.64
N ILE A 11 -0.87 -17.53 1.92
CA ILE A 11 -0.70 -16.71 3.13
C ILE A 11 -1.68 -15.53 3.12
N MET A 12 -1.84 -14.88 1.96
CA MET A 12 -2.84 -13.82 1.78
C MET A 12 -4.27 -14.27 2.11
N ARG A 13 -4.66 -15.52 1.77
CA ARG A 13 -6.01 -16.03 2.03
C ARG A 13 -6.35 -16.07 3.52
N GLN A 14 -5.37 -16.15 4.41
CA GLN A 14 -5.61 -16.05 5.84
C GLN A 14 -5.92 -14.60 6.25
N SER A 15 -5.14 -13.64 5.75
CA SER A 15 -5.34 -12.20 6.02
C SER A 15 -6.56 -11.61 5.32
N ILE A 16 -6.97 -12.15 4.16
CA ILE A 16 -8.06 -11.61 3.33
C ILE A 16 -9.38 -11.57 4.10
N LYS A 17 -9.64 -12.57 4.96
CA LYS A 17 -10.88 -12.63 5.76
C LYS A 17 -10.97 -11.47 6.73
N SER A 18 -9.87 -11.20 7.44
CA SER A 18 -9.78 -10.08 8.38
C SER A 18 -9.86 -8.74 7.65
N MET A 19 -9.17 -8.60 6.52
CA MET A 19 -9.21 -7.36 5.72
C MET A 19 -10.58 -7.08 5.11
N LEU A 20 -11.27 -8.10 4.58
CA LEU A 20 -12.64 -7.96 4.07
C LEU A 20 -13.63 -7.66 5.19
N PHE A 21 -13.45 -8.24 6.38
CA PHE A 21 -14.26 -7.91 7.54
C PHE A 21 -14.11 -6.43 7.93
N ILE A 22 -12.87 -5.93 8.00
CA ILE A 22 -12.60 -4.51 8.24
C ILE A 22 -13.24 -3.65 7.15
N LEU A 23 -13.20 -4.09 5.89
CA LEU A 23 -13.84 -3.40 4.77
C LEU A 23 -15.33 -3.24 4.92
N VAL A 24 -16.03 -4.30 5.29
CA VAL A 24 -17.48 -4.25 5.51
C VAL A 24 -17.82 -3.31 6.67
N VAL A 25 -17.14 -3.47 7.81
CA VAL A 25 -17.40 -2.66 9.02
C VAL A 25 -17.18 -1.17 8.74
N TRP A 26 -16.07 -0.81 8.10
CA TRP A 26 -15.76 0.59 7.79
C TRP A 26 -16.67 1.11 6.67
N SER A 27 -17.03 0.30 5.67
CA SER A 27 -18.01 0.73 4.66
C SER A 27 -19.33 1.13 5.31
N ILE A 28 -19.83 0.34 6.27
CA ILE A 28 -21.06 0.65 7.04
C ILE A 28 -20.90 1.93 7.87
N ALA A 29 -19.78 2.09 8.57
CA ALA A 29 -19.52 3.26 9.41
C ALA A 29 -19.44 4.56 8.58
N PHE A 30 -18.84 4.50 7.39
CA PHE A 30 -18.56 5.67 6.54
C PHE A 30 -19.64 5.93 5.48
N LEU A 31 -20.63 5.03 5.37
CA LEU A 31 -21.81 5.17 4.51
C LEU A 31 -22.67 6.40 4.87
N GLY A 32 -22.49 7.08 5.99
CA GLY A 32 -23.27 8.28 6.35
C GLY A 32 -22.88 9.56 5.59
N GLY A 33 -21.62 9.71 5.14
CA GLY A 33 -21.12 10.98 4.58
C GLY A 33 -20.67 10.87 3.13
N LYS A 34 -21.04 11.84 2.28
CA LYS A 34 -20.64 11.89 0.85
C LYS A 34 -19.11 11.90 0.67
N LYS A 35 -18.40 12.75 1.42
CA LYS A 35 -16.92 12.84 1.36
C LYS A 35 -16.23 11.71 2.12
N THR A 36 -16.83 11.24 3.22
CA THR A 36 -16.21 10.25 4.11
C THR A 36 -16.12 8.85 3.49
N GLY A 37 -17.01 8.51 2.55
CA GLY A 37 -16.95 7.25 1.82
C GLY A 37 -15.76 7.14 0.85
N MET A 38 -15.29 8.25 0.27
CA MET A 38 -14.17 8.22 -0.69
C MET A 38 -12.82 7.92 -0.01
N PHE A 39 -12.65 8.38 1.23
CA PHE A 39 -11.45 8.11 2.04
C PHE A 39 -11.22 6.63 2.34
N LEU A 40 -12.26 5.79 2.21
CA LEU A 40 -12.12 4.34 2.35
C LEU A 40 -11.13 3.76 1.33
N ILE A 41 -11.11 4.29 0.10
CA ILE A 41 -10.27 3.76 -0.98
C ILE A 41 -8.77 3.82 -0.63
N PRO A 42 -8.18 5.00 -0.37
CA PRO A 42 -6.76 5.07 -0.04
C PRO A 42 -6.42 4.36 1.26
N MET A 43 -7.34 4.35 2.24
CA MET A 43 -7.16 3.63 3.50
C MET A 43 -7.03 2.11 3.27
N PHE A 44 -7.92 1.49 2.49
CA PHE A 44 -7.86 0.05 2.22
C PHE A 44 -6.62 -0.34 1.43
N ILE A 45 -6.22 0.46 0.44
CA ILE A 45 -5.01 0.21 -0.33
C ILE A 45 -3.77 0.28 0.59
N MET A 46 -3.73 1.23 1.52
CA MET A 46 -2.63 1.35 2.48
C MET A 46 -2.58 0.14 3.43
N ILE A 47 -3.70 -0.29 4.01
CA ILE A 47 -3.78 -1.48 4.86
C ILE A 47 -3.35 -2.74 4.08
N ALA A 48 -3.70 -2.82 2.80
CA ALA A 48 -3.21 -3.88 1.91
C ALA A 48 -1.70 -3.81 1.70
N GLY A 49 -1.14 -2.62 1.50
CA GLY A 49 0.30 -2.42 1.44
C GLY A 49 1.03 -2.88 2.71
N MET A 50 0.47 -2.61 3.89
CA MET A 50 1.06 -3.04 5.17
C MET A 50 1.06 -4.56 5.37
N ASN A 51 0.18 -5.30 4.69
CA ASN A 51 0.14 -6.76 4.79
C ASN A 51 1.38 -7.45 4.19
N VAL A 52 2.15 -6.76 3.35
CA VAL A 52 3.43 -7.26 2.84
C VAL A 52 4.38 -7.60 3.99
N LEU A 53 4.35 -6.85 5.10
CA LEU A 53 5.17 -7.17 6.27
C LEU A 53 4.69 -8.41 7.01
N ASN A 54 3.38 -8.69 7.03
CA ASN A 54 2.85 -9.92 7.61
C ASN A 54 3.39 -11.14 6.86
N LEU A 55 3.49 -11.04 5.53
CA LEU A 55 4.08 -12.09 4.70
C LEU A 55 5.53 -12.39 5.09
N PHE A 56 6.35 -11.34 5.30
CA PHE A 56 7.72 -11.52 5.81
C PHE A 56 7.77 -12.11 7.22
N SER A 57 6.83 -11.75 8.11
CA SER A 57 6.72 -12.38 9.43
C SER A 57 6.44 -13.88 9.33
N TYR A 58 5.51 -14.29 8.46
CA TYR A 58 5.20 -15.70 8.24
C TYR A 58 6.38 -16.47 7.65
N ASP A 59 7.08 -15.88 6.68
CA ASP A 59 8.28 -16.49 6.09
C ASP A 59 9.39 -16.68 7.13
N ARG A 60 9.53 -15.78 8.10
CA ARG A 60 10.48 -15.95 9.22
C ARG A 60 10.06 -17.01 10.21
N GLN A 61 8.78 -17.03 10.62
CA GLN A 61 8.27 -18.02 11.56
C GLN A 61 8.46 -19.46 11.04
N THR A 62 8.32 -19.63 9.73
CA THR A 62 8.46 -20.94 9.06
C THR A 62 9.88 -21.25 8.58
N LYS A 63 10.86 -20.36 8.84
CA LYS A 63 12.24 -20.45 8.33
C LYS A 63 12.29 -20.65 6.80
N TRP A 64 11.33 -20.09 6.07
CA TRP A 64 11.23 -20.21 4.62
C TRP A 64 12.49 -19.73 3.90
N GLU A 65 13.13 -18.67 4.40
CA GLU A 65 14.35 -18.12 3.79
C GLU A 65 15.49 -19.15 3.71
N THR A 66 15.70 -19.96 4.76
CA THR A 66 16.72 -21.02 4.78
C THR A 66 16.36 -22.15 3.82
N TYR A 67 15.08 -22.53 3.75
CA TYR A 67 14.61 -23.59 2.86
C TYR A 67 14.71 -23.17 1.38
N ALA A 68 14.37 -21.92 1.06
CA ALA A 68 14.41 -21.37 -0.28
C ALA A 68 15.83 -21.36 -0.88
N LEU A 69 16.87 -21.25 -0.05
CA LEU A 69 18.27 -21.32 -0.49
C LEU A 69 18.70 -22.71 -0.97
N THR A 70 17.99 -23.77 -0.57
CA THR A 70 18.25 -25.13 -1.05
C THR A 70 17.61 -25.40 -2.41
N MET A 71 16.71 -24.52 -2.87
CA MET A 71 16.12 -24.59 -4.19
C MET A 71 16.99 -23.91 -5.24
N PRO A 72 16.92 -24.32 -6.53
CA PRO A 72 17.63 -23.66 -7.62
C PRO A 72 16.95 -22.34 -8.04
N ILE A 73 16.68 -21.46 -7.07
CA ILE A 73 16.02 -20.17 -7.27
C ILE A 73 17.06 -19.06 -7.04
N PRO A 74 17.31 -18.20 -8.04
CA PRO A 74 18.25 -17.11 -7.87
C PRO A 74 17.71 -16.06 -6.90
N ARG A 75 18.61 -15.49 -6.09
CA ARG A 75 18.30 -14.53 -5.01
C ARG A 75 17.45 -13.32 -5.47
N TRP A 76 17.73 -12.77 -6.65
CA TRP A 76 16.98 -11.64 -7.20
C TRP A 76 15.50 -11.97 -7.49
N LYS A 77 15.16 -13.24 -7.78
CA LYS A 77 13.76 -13.67 -7.98
C LYS A 77 12.98 -13.73 -6.68
N MET A 78 13.65 -14.08 -5.56
CA MET A 78 13.03 -14.07 -4.23
C MET A 78 12.70 -12.65 -3.78
N VAL A 79 13.55 -11.68 -4.11
CA VAL A 79 13.24 -10.26 -3.87
C VAL A 79 12.12 -9.80 -4.79
N LEU A 80 12.18 -10.10 -6.09
CA LEU A 80 11.19 -9.66 -7.07
C LEU A 80 9.77 -10.15 -6.75
N GLU A 81 9.63 -11.38 -6.25
CA GLU A 81 8.36 -11.94 -5.78
C GLU A 81 7.66 -11.01 -4.78
N LYS A 82 8.38 -10.46 -3.78
CA LYS A 82 7.80 -9.63 -2.73
C LYS A 82 7.32 -8.27 -3.25
N TYR A 83 8.04 -7.71 -4.23
CA TYR A 83 7.61 -6.50 -4.91
C TYR A 83 6.37 -6.76 -5.77
N LEU A 84 6.35 -7.85 -6.55
CA LEU A 84 5.18 -8.24 -7.33
C LEU A 84 3.96 -8.48 -6.45
N TYR A 85 4.13 -9.18 -5.32
CA TYR A 85 3.08 -9.37 -4.34
C TYR A 85 2.53 -8.04 -3.81
N SER A 86 3.41 -7.08 -3.47
CA SER A 86 2.99 -5.75 -3.00
C SER A 86 2.16 -4.98 -4.02
N VAL A 87 2.49 -5.09 -5.31
CA VAL A 87 1.72 -4.45 -6.39
C VAL A 87 0.38 -5.17 -6.59
N CYS A 88 0.39 -6.50 -6.63
CA CYS A 88 -0.82 -7.30 -6.82
C CYS A 88 -1.83 -7.09 -5.69
N ILE A 89 -1.38 -7.06 -4.42
CA ILE A 89 -2.28 -6.88 -3.28
C ILE A 89 -2.86 -5.46 -3.24
N ALA A 90 -2.05 -4.43 -3.54
CA ALA A 90 -2.52 -3.06 -3.62
C ALA A 90 -3.56 -2.88 -4.74
N ALA A 91 -3.31 -3.45 -5.92
CA ALA A 91 -4.24 -3.40 -7.04
C ALA A 91 -5.56 -4.14 -6.73
N PHE A 92 -5.46 -5.36 -6.19
CA PHE A 92 -6.62 -6.19 -5.86
C PHE A 92 -7.54 -5.52 -4.83
N PHE A 93 -6.99 -5.06 -3.70
CA PHE A 93 -7.79 -4.36 -2.69
C PHE A 93 -8.25 -2.98 -3.14
N GLY A 94 -7.49 -2.30 -4.00
CA GLY A 94 -7.89 -1.04 -4.60
C GLY A 94 -9.14 -1.20 -5.48
N ILE A 95 -9.18 -2.24 -6.33
CA ILE A 95 -10.36 -2.54 -7.16
C ILE A 95 -11.57 -2.87 -6.27
N ILE A 96 -11.38 -3.68 -5.22
CA ILE A 96 -12.47 -4.02 -4.28
C ILE A 96 -12.99 -2.77 -3.56
N ALA A 97 -12.11 -1.89 -3.10
CA ALA A 97 -12.51 -0.67 -2.41
C ALA A 97 -13.27 0.28 -3.34
N VAL A 98 -12.82 0.45 -4.59
CA VAL A 98 -13.54 1.23 -5.61
C VAL A 98 -14.92 0.63 -5.88
N ALA A 99 -15.00 -0.69 -6.05
CA ALA A 99 -16.26 -1.39 -6.26
C ALA A 99 -17.22 -1.23 -5.07
N ALA A 100 -16.71 -1.28 -3.83
CA ALA A 100 -17.52 -1.08 -2.63
C ALA A 100 -18.09 0.34 -2.55
N VAL A 101 -17.29 1.36 -2.86
CA VAL A 101 -17.75 2.77 -2.87
C VAL A 101 -18.72 3.02 -4.02
N ALA A 102 -18.47 2.45 -5.21
CA ALA A 102 -19.40 2.52 -6.34
C ALA A 102 -20.74 1.84 -6.02
N ALA A 103 -20.73 0.65 -5.41
CA ALA A 103 -21.96 -0.03 -4.99
C ALA A 103 -22.73 0.78 -3.93
N ALA A 104 -22.03 1.30 -2.93
CA ALA A 104 -22.61 2.15 -1.89
C ALA A 104 -23.28 3.42 -2.43
N THR A 105 -22.69 4.03 -3.47
CA THR A 105 -23.25 5.23 -4.12
C THR A 105 -24.43 4.90 -5.02
N ALA A 106 -24.39 3.77 -5.73
CA ALA A 106 -25.52 3.27 -6.51
C ALA A 106 -26.76 2.99 -5.63
N ILE A 107 -26.58 2.34 -4.47
CA ILE A 107 -27.66 2.05 -3.52
C ILE A 107 -28.34 3.33 -3.02
N LYS A 108 -27.60 4.44 -2.90
CA LYS A 108 -28.14 5.75 -2.49
C LYS A 108 -28.83 6.52 -3.62
N GLY A 109 -28.84 5.99 -4.84
CA GLY A 109 -29.42 6.67 -6.01
C GLY A 109 -28.67 7.95 -6.42
N MET A 110 -27.39 8.07 -6.09
CA MET A 110 -26.59 9.24 -6.47
C MET A 110 -26.12 9.13 -7.93
N VAL A 111 -26.08 10.27 -8.63
CA VAL A 111 -25.62 10.33 -10.03
C VAL A 111 -24.12 10.10 -10.10
N MET A 112 -23.70 9.07 -10.84
CA MET A 112 -22.30 8.79 -11.15
C MET A 112 -21.84 9.58 -12.37
N GLY A 113 -21.62 10.88 -12.19
CA GLY A 113 -21.10 11.75 -13.24
C GLY A 113 -19.58 11.62 -13.46
N PRO A 114 -19.02 12.29 -14.49
CA PRO A 114 -17.58 12.32 -14.75
C PRO A 114 -16.73 12.79 -13.55
N GLU A 115 -17.24 13.75 -12.77
CA GLU A 115 -16.59 14.26 -11.55
C GLU A 115 -16.42 13.15 -10.50
N PHE A 116 -17.44 12.31 -10.29
CA PHE A 116 -17.37 11.19 -9.35
C PHE A 116 -16.34 10.13 -9.79
N LEU A 117 -16.27 9.84 -11.09
CA LEU A 117 -15.27 8.92 -11.63
C LEU A 117 -13.84 9.46 -11.47
N PHE A 118 -13.68 10.77 -11.63
CA PHE A 118 -12.39 11.44 -11.42
C PHE A 118 -11.98 11.41 -9.95
N GLU A 119 -12.89 11.65 -9.02
CA GLU A 119 -12.63 11.54 -7.58
C GLU A 119 -12.25 10.10 -7.17
N LEU A 120 -12.93 9.08 -7.71
CA LEU A 120 -12.56 7.67 -7.52
C LEU A 120 -11.13 7.40 -7.98
N LEU A 121 -10.77 7.89 -9.17
CA LEU A 121 -9.44 7.71 -9.74
C LEU A 121 -8.36 8.38 -8.90
N ILE A 122 -8.57 9.63 -8.46
CA ILE A 122 -7.61 10.35 -7.61
C ILE A 122 -7.41 9.63 -6.28
N ASN A 123 -8.49 9.19 -5.64
CA ASN A 123 -8.41 8.47 -4.36
C ASN A 123 -7.71 7.12 -4.49
N TRP A 124 -7.94 6.41 -5.61
CA TRP A 124 -7.22 5.19 -5.93
C TRP A 124 -5.73 5.45 -6.16
N LEU A 125 -5.37 6.45 -6.98
CA LEU A 125 -3.97 6.84 -7.22
C LEU A 125 -3.25 7.21 -5.92
N THR A 126 -3.92 7.98 -5.06
CA THR A 126 -3.41 8.40 -3.76
C THR A 126 -3.13 7.19 -2.87
N GLY A 127 -4.06 6.23 -2.82
CA GLY A 127 -3.87 4.99 -2.08
C GLY A 127 -2.68 4.17 -2.57
N VAL A 128 -2.56 4.01 -3.89
CA VAL A 128 -1.44 3.30 -4.51
C VAL A 128 -0.12 3.98 -4.20
N ALA A 129 -0.05 5.31 -4.32
CA ALA A 129 1.16 6.09 -4.00
C ALA A 129 1.58 5.90 -2.53
N LEU A 130 0.63 5.98 -1.59
CA LEU A 130 0.91 5.77 -0.16
C LEU A 130 1.39 4.34 0.12
N ALA A 131 0.75 3.33 -0.45
CA ALA A 131 1.15 1.93 -0.28
C ALA A 131 2.52 1.65 -0.90
N PHE A 132 2.83 2.24 -2.07
CA PHE A 132 4.11 2.08 -2.75
C PHE A 132 5.22 2.79 -1.99
N PHE A 133 4.97 4.01 -1.51
CA PHE A 133 5.89 4.71 -0.62
C PHE A 133 6.21 3.87 0.61
N TYR A 134 5.18 3.36 1.32
CA TYR A 134 5.37 2.51 2.48
C TYR A 134 6.21 1.27 2.15
N ASN A 135 5.88 0.54 1.08
CA ASN A 135 6.58 -0.68 0.70
C ASN A 135 8.01 -0.42 0.20
N SER A 136 8.25 0.70 -0.48
CA SER A 136 9.58 1.08 -0.96
C SER A 136 10.58 1.28 0.18
N ILE A 137 10.12 1.60 1.39
CA ILE A 137 10.97 1.73 2.57
C ILE A 137 10.94 0.43 3.39
N SER A 138 9.74 -0.14 3.58
CA SER A 138 9.51 -1.33 4.40
C SER A 138 10.24 -2.57 3.89
N ILE A 139 10.23 -2.83 2.57
CA ILE A 139 10.81 -4.06 2.02
C ILE A 139 12.35 -4.10 2.20
N PRO A 140 13.13 -3.07 1.80
CA PRO A 140 14.57 -3.06 2.05
C PRO A 140 14.92 -3.15 3.53
N LEU A 141 14.20 -2.43 4.39
CA LEU A 141 14.42 -2.47 5.83
C LEU A 141 14.14 -3.86 6.41
N THR A 142 13.17 -4.58 5.85
CA THR A 142 12.86 -5.95 6.29
C THR A 142 14.03 -6.89 5.99
N TYR A 143 14.65 -6.74 4.82
CA TYR A 143 15.85 -7.51 4.48
C TYR A 143 17.06 -7.14 5.35
N TRP A 144 17.23 -5.85 5.67
CA TRP A 144 18.39 -5.35 6.42
C TRP A 144 18.27 -5.52 7.94
N LEU A 145 17.20 -4.98 8.55
CA LEU A 145 17.01 -4.89 10.00
C LEU A 145 15.99 -5.87 10.55
N GLY A 146 15.18 -6.46 9.66
CA GLY A 146 14.10 -7.34 10.03
C GLY A 146 12.75 -6.70 10.26
N VAL A 147 11.75 -7.58 10.41
CA VAL A 147 10.34 -7.20 10.25
C VAL A 147 9.88 -6.21 11.31
N GLU A 148 10.31 -6.36 12.56
CA GLU A 148 9.92 -5.45 13.66
C GLU A 148 10.35 -4.00 13.39
N LYS A 149 11.64 -3.80 13.09
CA LYS A 149 12.18 -2.46 12.77
C LYS A 149 11.60 -1.92 11.47
N ALA A 150 11.40 -2.79 10.49
CA ALA A 150 10.79 -2.43 9.21
C ALA A 150 9.32 -2.03 9.31
N ARG A 151 8.60 -2.46 10.36
CA ARG A 151 7.25 -1.99 10.66
C ARG A 151 7.25 -0.62 11.33
N MET A 152 8.15 -0.40 12.28
CA MET A 152 8.20 0.84 13.06
C MET A 152 8.68 2.04 12.25
N ILE A 153 9.81 1.93 11.54
CA ILE A 153 10.47 3.08 10.90
C ILE A 153 9.56 3.77 9.86
N PRO A 154 8.94 3.08 8.89
CA PRO A 154 8.07 3.71 7.90
C PRO A 154 6.79 4.27 8.52
N SER A 155 6.26 3.62 9.56
CA SER A 155 5.08 4.10 10.28
C SER A 155 5.35 5.41 11.02
N VAL A 156 6.53 5.52 11.66
CA VAL A 156 6.97 6.78 12.30
C VAL A 156 7.20 7.87 11.26
N LEU A 157 7.85 7.55 10.13
CA LEU A 157 8.05 8.53 9.05
C LEU A 157 6.73 9.08 8.50
N ILE A 158 5.75 8.21 8.24
CA ILE A 158 4.41 8.63 7.80
C ILE A 158 3.74 9.45 8.91
N GLY A 159 3.82 9.03 10.17
CA GLY A 159 3.23 9.77 11.29
C GLY A 159 3.81 11.18 11.45
N VAL A 160 5.14 11.31 11.33
CA VAL A 160 5.82 12.62 11.37
C VAL A 160 5.43 13.46 10.16
N ALA A 161 5.39 12.88 8.96
CA ALA A 161 4.98 13.61 7.76
C ALA A 161 3.55 14.15 7.88
N VAL A 162 2.61 13.33 8.33
CA VAL A 162 1.21 13.76 8.57
C VAL A 162 1.16 14.84 9.65
N PHE A 163 1.89 14.66 10.76
CA PHE A 163 1.95 15.67 11.83
C PHE A 163 2.46 17.02 11.32
N LEU A 164 3.53 17.04 10.53
CA LEU A 164 4.08 18.26 9.95
C LEU A 164 3.11 18.92 8.97
N ILE A 165 2.43 18.13 8.12
CA ILE A 165 1.42 18.66 7.19
C ILE A 165 0.29 19.32 7.96
N VAL A 166 -0.24 18.66 9.00
CA VAL A 166 -1.33 19.21 9.82
C VAL A 166 -0.88 20.44 10.62
N ALA A 167 0.33 20.42 11.19
CA ALA A 167 0.89 21.54 11.93
C ALA A 167 1.17 22.77 11.04
N LEU A 168 1.62 22.56 9.81
CA LEU A 168 1.80 23.65 8.84
C LEU A 168 0.44 24.19 8.38
N ALA A 169 -0.54 23.32 8.12
CA ALA A 169 -1.88 23.74 7.76
C ALA A 169 -2.55 24.57 8.87
N SER A 170 -2.36 24.19 10.14
CA SER A 170 -2.90 24.94 11.28
C SER A 170 -2.14 26.25 11.58
N ALA A 171 -0.85 26.31 11.25
CA ALA A 171 -0.03 27.51 11.46
C ALA A 171 -0.22 28.59 10.38
N TYR A 172 -0.43 28.19 9.12
CA TYR A 172 -0.55 29.13 7.99
C TYR A 172 -2.00 29.41 7.57
N GLY A 173 -3.00 28.65 8.05
CA GLY A 173 -4.41 28.87 7.70
C GLY A 173 -4.70 28.76 6.19
N ASP A 174 -5.91 29.13 5.78
CA ASP A 174 -6.41 29.09 4.39
C ASP A 174 -5.63 30.01 3.41
N ASP A 175 -4.62 30.75 3.85
CA ASP A 175 -3.80 31.64 3.00
C ASP A 175 -2.93 30.87 2.00
N ILE A 176 -2.78 29.55 2.16
CA ILE A 176 -2.22 28.69 1.13
C ILE A 176 -3.35 28.32 0.15
N ALA A 177 -3.72 29.25 -0.73
CA ALA A 177 -4.60 28.99 -1.85
C ALA A 177 -3.91 28.07 -2.88
N VAL A 178 -3.87 26.76 -2.60
CA VAL A 178 -3.39 25.77 -3.56
C VAL A 178 -4.48 25.58 -4.60
N SER A 179 -4.20 25.94 -5.86
CA SER A 179 -5.11 25.66 -6.96
C SER A 179 -5.34 24.14 -7.08
N ASP A 180 -6.59 23.71 -7.33
CA ASP A 180 -6.95 22.30 -7.58
C ASP A 180 -6.09 21.65 -8.67
N SER A 181 -5.64 22.45 -9.64
CA SER A 181 -4.71 22.03 -10.69
C SER A 181 -3.33 21.66 -10.16
N THR A 182 -2.84 22.40 -9.17
CA THR A 182 -1.54 22.18 -8.51
C THR A 182 -1.60 20.94 -7.60
N VAL A 183 -2.71 20.77 -6.86
CA VAL A 183 -2.94 19.57 -6.04
C VAL A 183 -2.93 18.31 -6.92
N THR A 184 -3.66 18.34 -8.03
CA THR A 184 -3.72 17.22 -8.97
C THR A 184 -2.36 16.90 -9.57
N ALA A 185 -1.60 17.93 -9.99
CA ALA A 185 -0.25 17.75 -10.53
C ALA A 185 0.71 17.14 -9.49
N VAL A 186 0.64 17.57 -8.23
CA VAL A 186 1.45 17.03 -7.13
C VAL A 186 1.11 15.57 -6.85
N ILE A 187 -0.17 15.19 -6.87
CA ILE A 187 -0.59 13.79 -6.68
C ILE A 187 -0.06 12.91 -7.82
N ILE A 188 -0.17 13.35 -9.07
CA ILE A 188 0.34 12.59 -10.23
C ILE A 188 1.86 12.49 -10.17
N ALA A 189 2.57 13.60 -9.88
CA ALA A 189 4.02 13.60 -9.72
C ALA A 189 4.47 12.71 -8.56
N GLY A 190 3.74 12.72 -7.45
CA GLY A 190 3.98 11.84 -6.29
C GLY A 190 3.75 10.36 -6.63
N ALA A 191 2.67 10.05 -7.35
CA ALA A 191 2.42 8.68 -7.83
C ALA A 191 3.54 8.19 -8.75
N LEU A 192 4.00 9.00 -9.70
CA LEU A 192 5.14 8.66 -10.57
C LEU A 192 6.44 8.52 -9.77
N GLY A 193 6.68 9.43 -8.82
CA GLY A 193 7.85 9.38 -7.94
C GLY A 193 7.90 8.11 -7.10
N THR A 194 6.76 7.65 -6.57
CA THR A 194 6.70 6.40 -5.78
C THR A 194 6.95 5.15 -6.60
N VAL A 195 6.59 5.14 -7.90
CA VAL A 195 6.96 4.05 -8.81
C VAL A 195 8.48 4.00 -9.00
N VAL A 196 9.12 5.15 -9.21
CA VAL A 196 10.59 5.24 -9.31
C VAL A 196 11.24 4.78 -8.00
N MET A 197 10.70 5.18 -6.85
CA MET A 197 11.17 4.73 -5.54
C MET A 197 11.05 3.21 -5.37
N MET A 198 9.97 2.57 -5.81
CA MET A 198 9.86 1.10 -5.77
C MET A 198 10.95 0.42 -6.61
N VAL A 199 11.26 0.94 -7.80
CA VAL A 199 12.30 0.39 -8.67
C VAL A 199 13.69 0.55 -8.04
N LEU A 200 14.00 1.73 -7.50
CA LEU A 200 15.27 1.96 -6.79
C LEU A 200 15.38 1.06 -5.55
N SER A 201 14.27 0.95 -4.80
CA SER A 201 14.15 0.11 -3.62
C SER A 201 14.38 -1.37 -3.92
N TYR A 202 13.93 -1.85 -5.08
CA TYR A 202 14.20 -3.21 -5.56
C TYR A 202 15.71 -3.46 -5.71
N PHE A 203 16.44 -2.57 -6.40
CA PHE A 203 17.89 -2.72 -6.57
C PHE A 203 18.66 -2.70 -5.25
N ILE A 204 18.24 -1.83 -4.31
CA ILE A 204 18.79 -1.80 -2.95
C ILE A 204 18.51 -3.13 -2.24
N SER A 205 17.29 -3.63 -2.31
CA SER A 205 16.89 -4.88 -1.68
C SER A 205 17.66 -6.08 -2.21
N VAL A 206 17.85 -6.18 -3.54
CA VAL A 206 18.68 -7.22 -4.16
C VAL A 206 20.12 -7.15 -3.67
N SER A 207 20.69 -5.94 -3.60
CA SER A 207 22.06 -5.71 -3.13
C SER A 207 22.24 -6.12 -1.67
N VAL A 208 21.29 -5.75 -0.80
CA VAL A 208 21.29 -6.13 0.62
C VAL A 208 21.14 -7.65 0.78
N TYR A 209 20.21 -8.27 0.04
CA TYR A 209 19.94 -9.70 0.15
C TYR A 209 21.09 -10.57 -0.39
N ASN A 210 21.80 -10.10 -1.41
CA ASN A 210 22.99 -10.80 -1.91
C ASN A 210 24.16 -10.77 -0.93
N LYS A 211 24.31 -9.69 -0.16
CA LYS A 211 25.35 -9.55 0.87
C LYS A 211 25.04 -10.30 2.17
N LYS A 212 23.81 -10.80 2.31
CA LYS A 212 23.38 -11.48 3.52
C LYS A 212 23.91 -12.91 3.53
N GLU A 213 24.70 -13.22 4.54
CA GLU A 213 25.06 -14.59 4.92
C GLU A 213 23.95 -15.13 5.84
N PHE A 214 23.49 -16.36 5.57
CA PHE A 214 22.38 -17.02 6.25
C PHE A 214 22.86 -18.15 7.12
#